data_AF-A0AAU8XST3-F1
#
_entry.id   AF-A0AAU8XST3-F1
#
_cell.length_a   1.000
_cell.length_b   1.000
_cell.length_c   1.000
_cell.angle_alpha   90.00
_cell.angle_beta   90.00
_cell.angle_gamma   90.00
#
_symmetry.space_group_name_H-M   'P 1'
#
loop_
_entity.id
_entity.type
_entity.pdbx_description
1 polymer ?
#
loop_
_entity_poly.entity_id
_entity_poly.type
_entity_poly.pdbx_seq_one_letter_code
_entity_poly.pdbx_strand_id
1 'polypeptide(L)'
;MQLAIDETSMEQLVNQVMIKRGYVPENQIVGRTISIQEFAQKYAKPHGSAWVKRNILYQFDPDWCSNIHPGRGGKMTIFEYPAAVWMNEHRKEIDWNAK
;
A
#
# COMPACT_ATOMS: atom_id res chain seq x y z
N MET A 1 -3.83 27.16 -37.93
CA MET A 1 -4.85 27.07 -36.87
C MET A 1 -4.12 26.64 -35.61
N GLN A 2 -3.85 27.57 -34.70
CA GLN A 2 -3.28 27.27 -33.41
C GLN A 2 -4.48 27.14 -32.46
N LEU A 3 -4.82 25.91 -32.08
CA LEU A 3 -5.86 25.66 -31.08
C LEU A 3 -5.32 26.23 -29.77
N ALA A 4 -5.81 27.42 -29.40
CA ALA A 4 -5.61 27.96 -28.06
C ALA A 4 -6.47 27.11 -27.11
N ILE A 5 -5.91 26.00 -26.67
CA ILE A 5 -6.49 25.21 -25.59
C ILE A 5 -6.13 25.96 -24.32
N ASP A 6 -7.15 26.40 -23.58
CA ASP A 6 -6.91 27.01 -22.27
C ASP A 6 -6.34 25.96 -21.30
N GLU A 7 -5.46 26.42 -20.41
CA GLU A 7 -4.73 25.55 -19.48
C GLU A 7 -5.67 24.71 -18.61
N THR A 8 -6.81 25.28 -18.21
CA THR A 8 -7.86 24.58 -17.43
C THR A 8 -8.43 23.38 -18.18
N SER A 9 -8.74 23.55 -19.47
CA SER A 9 -9.23 22.46 -20.32
C SER A 9 -8.20 21.35 -20.48
N MET A 10 -6.90 21.69 -20.53
CA MET A 10 -5.84 20.68 -20.55
C MET A 10 -5.75 19.91 -19.23
N GLU A 11 -5.78 20.60 -18.09
CA GLU A 11 -5.77 19.94 -16.78
C GLU A 11 -6.95 18.99 -16.60
N GLN A 12 -8.15 19.41 -17.02
CA GLN A 12 -9.34 18.57 -16.96
C GLN A 12 -9.20 17.32 -17.84
N LEU A 13 -8.69 17.47 -19.07
CA LEU A 13 -8.46 16.35 -19.98
C LEU A 13 -7.44 15.36 -19.40
N VAL A 14 -6.32 15.87 -18.87
CA VAL A 14 -5.28 15.05 -18.23
C VAL A 14 -5.88 14.29 -17.05
N ASN A 15 -6.62 14.97 -16.17
CA ASN A 15 -7.27 14.33 -15.02
C ASN A 15 -8.23 13.21 -15.44
N GLN A 16 -9.04 13.43 -16.49
CA GLN A 16 -9.93 12.40 -17.01
C GLN A 16 -9.17 11.19 -17.57
N VAL A 17 -8.07 11.41 -18.29
CA VAL A 17 -7.22 10.33 -18.82
C VAL A 17 -6.57 9.54 -17.70
N MET A 18 -6.08 10.23 -16.67
CA MET A 18 -5.44 9.63 -15.50
C MET A 18 -6.44 8.75 -14.71
N ILE A 19 -7.64 9.25 -14.43
CA ILE A 19 -8.71 8.49 -13.77
C ILE A 19 -9.07 7.24 -14.58
N LYS A 20 -9.25 7.35 -15.91
CA LYS A 20 -9.52 6.20 -16.79
C LYS A 20 -8.43 5.13 -16.74
N ARG A 21 -7.19 5.52 -16.44
CA ARG A 21 -6.04 4.61 -16.29
C ARG A 21 -5.85 4.10 -14.86
N GLY A 22 -6.76 4.44 -13.94
CA GLY A 22 -6.74 3.99 -12.55
C GLY A 22 -5.87 4.83 -11.62
N TYR A 23 -5.41 6.00 -12.07
CA TYR A 23 -4.74 6.95 -11.18
C TYR A 23 -5.79 7.66 -10.34
N VAL A 24 -5.62 7.62 -9.03
CA VAL A 24 -6.44 8.34 -8.06
C VAL A 24 -5.60 9.44 -7.43
N PRO A 25 -6.20 10.58 -7.06
CA PRO A 25 -5.54 11.60 -6.26
C PRO A 25 -4.87 10.99 -5.02
N GLU A 26 -3.68 11.46 -4.67
CA GLU A 26 -2.87 10.89 -3.58
C GLU A 26 -3.64 10.82 -2.25
N ASN A 27 -4.46 11.82 -1.96
CA ASN A 27 -5.31 11.87 -0.77
C ASN A 27 -6.38 10.76 -0.71
N GLN A 28 -6.77 10.15 -1.84
CA GLN A 28 -7.70 9.01 -1.87
C GLN A 28 -7.01 7.67 -1.62
N ILE A 29 -5.67 7.62 -1.70
CA ILE A 29 -4.89 6.40 -1.44
C ILE A 29 -4.75 6.17 0.08
N VAL A 30 -4.76 7.24 0.87
CA VAL A 30 -4.48 7.22 2.32
C VAL A 30 -5.48 6.38 3.12
N GLY A 31 -6.73 6.23 2.65
CA GLY A 31 -7.77 5.46 3.34
C GLY A 31 -7.85 3.98 2.94
N ARG A 32 -7.04 3.52 1.97
CA ARG A 32 -7.15 2.15 1.45
C ARG A 32 -6.58 1.15 2.46
N THR A 33 -7.40 0.16 2.81
CA THR A 33 -6.98 -0.97 3.64
C THR A 33 -6.88 -2.24 2.82
N ILE A 34 -5.88 -3.08 3.12
CA ILE A 34 -5.67 -4.37 2.46
C ILE A 34 -5.55 -5.51 3.47
N SER A 35 -5.79 -6.72 2.99
CA SER A 35 -5.54 -7.94 3.74
C SER A 35 -4.03 -8.24 3.82
N ILE A 36 -3.62 -9.05 4.79
CA ILE A 36 -2.23 -9.52 4.88
C ILE A 36 -1.79 -10.34 3.66
N GLN A 37 -2.72 -11.02 3.01
CA GLN A 37 -2.42 -11.80 1.80
C GLN A 37 -2.10 -10.87 0.63
N GLU A 38 -2.88 -9.81 0.44
CA GLU A 38 -2.59 -8.78 -0.56
C GLU A 38 -1.28 -8.05 -0.26
N PHE A 39 -1.03 -7.71 1.01
CA PHE A 39 0.23 -7.10 1.43
C PHE A 39 1.43 -7.99 1.10
N ALA A 40 1.38 -9.27 1.44
CA ALA A 40 2.45 -10.22 1.14
C ALA A 40 2.73 -10.33 -0.37
N GLN A 41 1.67 -10.37 -1.18
CA GLN A 41 1.79 -10.44 -2.65
C GLN A 41 2.36 -9.17 -3.28
N LYS A 42 2.08 -7.99 -2.70
CA LYS A 42 2.55 -6.71 -3.24
C LYS A 42 3.96 -6.37 -2.78
N TYR A 43 4.23 -6.51 -1.48
CA TYR A 43 5.42 -5.93 -0.86
C TYR A 43 6.43 -6.96 -0.38
N ALA A 44 6.03 -8.23 -0.20
CA ALA A 44 6.88 -9.24 0.43
C ALA A 44 7.08 -10.51 -0.40
N LYS A 45 6.95 -10.47 -1.73
CA LYS A 45 7.25 -11.63 -2.58
C LYS A 45 8.71 -12.09 -2.41
N PRO A 46 8.99 -13.41 -2.39
CA PRO A 46 8.06 -14.54 -2.62
C PRO A 46 7.33 -15.04 -1.36
N HIS A 47 7.42 -14.32 -0.24
CA HIS A 47 6.93 -14.77 1.06
C HIS A 47 5.40 -14.66 1.21
N GLY A 48 4.86 -15.55 2.03
CA GLY A 48 3.43 -15.59 2.37
C GLY A 48 3.10 -14.89 3.69
N SER A 49 1.81 -14.82 4.01
CA SER A 49 1.28 -14.11 5.19
C SER A 49 1.91 -14.54 6.52
N ALA A 50 2.25 -15.83 6.69
CA ALA A 50 2.87 -16.33 7.92
C ALA A 50 4.27 -15.74 8.16
N TRP A 51 5.05 -15.61 7.08
CA TRP A 51 6.37 -15.01 7.12
C TRP A 51 6.30 -13.51 7.38
N VAL A 52 5.35 -12.82 6.74
CA VAL A 52 5.09 -11.39 7.00
C VAL A 52 4.74 -11.15 8.47
N LYS A 53 3.89 -11.99 9.07
CA LYS A 53 3.57 -11.88 10.49
C LYS A 53 4.83 -11.96 11.35
N ARG A 54 5.66 -12.98 11.14
CA ARG A 54 6.83 -13.23 11.98
C ARG A 54 7.91 -12.16 11.82
N ASN A 55 8.26 -11.83 10.58
CA ASN A 55 9.46 -11.05 10.28
C ASN A 55 9.18 -9.56 10.02
N ILE A 56 7.92 -9.17 9.93
CA ILE A 56 7.52 -7.77 9.77
C ILE A 56 6.60 -7.36 10.92
N LEU A 57 5.39 -7.92 11.02
CA LEU A 57 4.39 -7.41 11.97
C LEU A 57 4.78 -7.62 13.43
N TYR A 58 5.19 -8.83 13.81
CA TYR A 58 5.53 -9.15 15.21
C TYR A 58 6.90 -8.63 15.62
N GLN A 59 7.81 -8.47 14.65
CA GLN A 59 9.16 -8.00 14.91
C GLN A 59 9.21 -6.48 15.07
N PHE A 60 8.47 -5.74 14.25
CA PHE A 60 8.55 -4.28 14.21
C PHE A 60 7.33 -3.58 14.84
N ASP A 61 6.27 -4.32 15.20
CA ASP A 61 5.03 -3.82 15.80
C ASP A 61 4.52 -2.51 15.17
N PRO A 62 4.21 -2.51 13.86
CA PRO A 62 3.96 -1.28 13.14
C PRO A 62 2.60 -0.65 13.45
N ASP A 63 2.56 0.68 13.53
CA ASP A 63 1.35 1.49 13.73
C ASP A 63 0.36 1.45 12.55
N TRP A 64 0.83 1.11 11.36
CA TRP A 64 0.02 0.95 10.14
C TRP A 64 -0.73 -0.40 10.05
N CYS A 65 -0.57 -1.28 11.04
CA CYS A 65 -1.32 -2.53 11.13
C CYS A 65 -2.19 -2.56 12.38
N SER A 66 -3.50 -2.65 12.21
CA SER A 66 -4.41 -2.83 13.35
C SER A 66 -4.62 -4.31 13.69
N ASN A 67 -4.70 -4.60 14.98
CA ASN A 67 -4.99 -5.94 15.51
C ASN A 67 -4.00 -6.99 14.99
N ILE A 68 -2.70 -6.79 15.22
CA ILE A 68 -1.61 -7.68 14.78
C ILE A 68 -1.76 -9.12 15.34
N HIS A 69 -2.39 -9.27 16.51
CA HIS A 69 -2.72 -10.55 17.13
C HIS A 69 -4.24 -10.78 17.16
N PRO A 70 -4.87 -11.02 15.99
CA PRO A 70 -6.32 -11.22 15.98
C PRO A 70 -6.64 -12.52 16.73
N GLY A 71 -7.50 -12.43 17.74
CA GLY A 71 -8.13 -13.58 18.37
C GLY A 71 -9.03 -14.35 17.40
N ARG A 72 -9.71 -15.40 17.88
CA ARG A 72 -10.64 -16.18 17.06
C ARG A 72 -11.76 -15.27 16.51
N GLY A 73 -11.85 -15.15 15.19
CA GLY A 73 -12.80 -14.28 14.50
C GLY A 73 -12.38 -12.80 14.37
N GLY A 74 -11.22 -12.42 14.93
CA GLY A 74 -10.66 -11.08 14.78
C GLY A 74 -10.15 -10.85 13.36
N LYS A 75 -10.40 -9.65 12.82
CA LYS A 75 -9.82 -9.22 11.54
C LYS A 75 -8.61 -8.33 11.81
N MET A 76 -7.56 -8.56 11.03
CA MET A 76 -6.39 -7.70 10.94
C MET A 76 -6.56 -6.79 9.73
N THR A 77 -6.21 -5.52 9.86
CA THR A 77 -6.35 -4.53 8.80
C THR A 77 -5.03 -3.80 8.61
N ILE A 78 -4.50 -3.79 7.38
CA ILE A 78 -3.28 -3.07 7.02
C ILE A 78 -3.68 -1.81 6.26
N PHE A 79 -3.20 -0.66 6.69
CA PHE A 79 -3.35 0.61 5.97
C PHE A 79 -2.29 0.68 4.86
N GLU A 80 -2.70 0.60 3.60
CA GLU A 80 -1.78 0.31 2.48
C GLU A 80 -0.73 1.39 2.28
N TYR A 81 -1.13 2.66 2.28
CA TYR A 81 -0.21 3.77 2.06
C TYR A 81 0.91 3.83 3.10
N PRO A 82 0.64 3.93 4.42
CA PRO A 82 1.71 3.98 5.41
C PRO A 82 2.54 2.68 5.44
N ALA A 83 1.91 1.52 5.19
CA ALA A 83 2.65 0.26 5.07
C ALA A 83 3.62 0.25 3.88
N ALA A 84 3.25 0.85 2.74
CA ALA A 84 4.11 0.96 1.56
C ALA A 84 5.31 1.89 1.82
N VAL A 85 5.08 3.03 2.47
CA VAL A 85 6.15 3.97 2.88
C VAL A 85 7.13 3.25 3.81
N TRP A 86 6.63 2.60 4.85
CA TRP A 86 7.44 1.86 5.82
C TRP A 86 8.26 0.76 5.14
N MET A 87 7.65 -0.01 4.24
CA MET A 87 8.35 -1.08 3.49
C MET A 87 9.49 -0.54 2.62
N ASN A 88 9.40 0.68 2.12
CA ASN A 88 10.47 1.31 1.35
C ASN A 88 11.63 1.76 2.25
N GLU A 89 11.30 2.35 3.39
CA GLU A 89 12.27 2.87 4.36
C GLU A 89 13.04 1.75 5.07
N HIS A 90 12.35 0.70 5.50
CA HIS A 90 12.91 -0.38 6.32
C HIS A 90 13.33 -1.61 5.50
N ARG A 91 13.33 -1.54 4.17
CA ARG A 91 13.57 -2.70 3.29
C ARG A 91 14.87 -3.45 3.59
N LYS A 92 15.91 -2.73 4.01
CA LYS A 92 17.24 -3.27 4.30
C LYS A 92 17.36 -3.89 5.69
N GLU A 93 16.44 -3.56 6.60
CA GLU A 93 16.43 -4.05 7.98
C GLU A 93 15.74 -5.42 8.09
N ILE A 94 14.91 -5.75 7.11
CA ILE A 94 14.19 -7.02 7.05
C ILE A 94 15.16 -8.13 6.62
N ASP A 95 15.23 -9.21 7.41
CA ASP A 95 15.91 -10.43 6.98
C ASP A 95 15.01 -11.23 6.01
N TRP A 96 15.14 -10.90 4.73
CA TRP A 96 14.42 -11.56 3.64
C TRP A 96 14.70 -13.06 3.50
N ASN A 97 15.77 -13.59 4.10
CA ASN A 97 16.12 -15.01 3.98
C ASN A 97 15.70 -15.84 5.19
N ALA A 98 15.02 -15.23 6.18
CA ALA A 98 14.51 -15.93 7.34
C ALA A 98 13.57 -17.09 6.94
N LYS A 99 13.77 -18.28 7.54
CA LYS A 99 13.00 -19.51 7.27
C LYS A 99 11.99 -19.82 8.37
#